data_AF-A0A1A8XG49-F1
#
_entry.id   AF-A0A1A8XG49-F1
#
_cell.length_a   1.000
_cell.length_b   1.000
_cell.length_c   1.000
_cell.angle_alpha   90.00
_cell.angle_beta   90.00
_cell.angle_gamma   90.00
#
_symmetry.space_group_name_H-M   'P 1'
#
loop_
_entity.id
_entity.type
_entity.pdbx_description
1 polymer ?
#
loop_
_entity_poly.entity_id
_entity_poly.type
_entity_poly.pdbx_seq_one_letter_code
_entity_poly.pdbx_strand_id
1 'polypeptide(L)'
;MPMIDELLRACSVRIVTAGSSGTGAFVAPGLVLTCAHVIASAHKTAGPLRVFWSGRELDDGIEIVDYHAGPFPDLALLRVPLGGRAVPVSAVFAAMASIAEEQRLHHAADSRWHACLDPVQRARLQRRSDAAANPFLGESEEVIGRDEALHRVFDKLRAGNHCSVVGPRGSGKSALLRLLRPRLGEQLDWTASEVAWLNFRTIETLRELQEALVHRLGGQRAGDWRSLMRVKPLRLVVLDDLGGMDAGAKGLEMRRWLRGLHDQFQTRLLPLSNERLEVLFRKDDPLRDSPLAGIDPIPVVLGPLPAADCRRLVEARLAGSKLPFADYAGLCREPQQPAALLARCAARFEEQRRIGQRSAPA
;
A
#
# COMPACT_ATOMS: atom_id res chain seq x y z
N MET A 1 -2.79 -21.23 -6.75
CA MET A 1 -2.63 -19.98 -7.54
C MET A 1 -1.15 -19.84 -7.84
N PRO A 2 -0.73 -19.52 -9.08
CA PRO A 2 0.67 -19.24 -9.36
C PRO A 2 1.15 -18.10 -8.46
N MET A 3 2.38 -18.20 -7.94
CA MET A 3 2.99 -17.11 -7.17
C MET A 3 3.16 -15.88 -8.08
N ILE A 4 3.13 -14.68 -7.51
CA ILE A 4 3.20 -13.43 -8.27
C ILE A 4 4.44 -13.36 -9.17
N ASP A 5 5.56 -13.93 -8.73
CA ASP A 5 6.79 -14.00 -9.51
C ASP A 5 6.66 -14.87 -10.77
N GLU A 6 5.85 -15.92 -10.71
CA GLU A 6 5.55 -16.77 -11.87
C GLU A 6 4.67 -16.03 -12.87
N LEU A 7 3.71 -15.22 -12.38
CA LEU A 7 2.90 -14.35 -13.23
C LEU A 7 3.75 -13.26 -13.88
N LEU A 8 4.63 -12.60 -13.12
CA LEU A 8 5.52 -11.57 -13.66
C LEU A 8 6.48 -12.13 -14.72
N ARG A 9 7.04 -13.33 -14.50
CA ARG A 9 7.86 -14.02 -15.53
C ARG A 9 7.04 -14.42 -16.74
N ALA A 10 5.80 -14.87 -16.57
CA ALA A 10 4.94 -15.25 -17.68
C ALA A 10 4.50 -14.06 -18.55
N CYS A 11 4.54 -12.84 -18.00
CA CYS A 11 3.99 -11.64 -18.64
C CYS A 11 5.05 -10.63 -19.08
N SER A 12 6.32 -10.87 -18.76
CA SER A 12 7.46 -10.03 -19.16
C SER A 12 8.29 -10.71 -20.25
N VAL A 13 8.88 -9.89 -21.11
CA VAL A 13 9.87 -10.31 -22.10
C VAL A 13 11.16 -9.53 -21.90
N ARG A 14 12.29 -10.12 -22.29
CA ARG A 14 13.56 -9.42 -22.39
C ARG A 14 13.79 -9.03 -23.85
N ILE A 15 14.13 -7.79 -24.08
CA ILE A 15 14.36 -7.22 -25.40
C ILE A 15 15.84 -6.88 -25.51
N VAL A 16 16.48 -7.28 -26.60
CA VAL A 16 17.89 -7.05 -26.87
C VAL A 16 18.05 -6.45 -28.26
N THR A 17 18.80 -5.36 -28.34
CA THR A 17 19.24 -4.74 -29.59
C THR A 17 20.76 -4.73 -29.65
N ALA A 18 21.33 -4.21 -30.74
CA ALA A 18 22.78 -4.06 -30.90
C ALA A 18 23.45 -3.14 -29.84
N GLY A 19 22.70 -2.24 -29.19
CA GLY A 19 23.27 -1.23 -28.27
C GLY A 19 22.57 -1.10 -26.92
N SER A 20 21.52 -1.86 -26.68
CA SER A 20 20.71 -1.78 -25.46
C SER A 20 20.03 -3.11 -25.15
N SER A 21 19.66 -3.29 -23.90
CA SER A 21 18.73 -4.33 -23.48
C SER A 21 17.71 -3.75 -22.50
N GLY A 22 16.52 -4.32 -22.45
CA GLY A 22 15.47 -3.87 -21.57
C GLY A 22 14.38 -4.92 -21.38
N THR A 23 13.32 -4.51 -20.70
CA THR A 23 12.17 -5.36 -20.39
C THR A 23 10.93 -4.80 -21.07
N GLY A 24 10.15 -5.68 -21.69
CA GLY A 24 8.80 -5.39 -22.15
C GLY A 24 7.77 -6.22 -21.40
N ALA A 25 6.50 -5.85 -21.51
CA ALA A 25 5.39 -6.60 -20.94
C ALA A 25 4.32 -6.89 -22.00
N PHE A 26 3.72 -8.08 -21.93
CA PHE A 26 2.57 -8.40 -22.77
C PHE A 26 1.37 -7.56 -22.33
N VAL A 27 0.86 -6.73 -23.25
CA VAL A 27 -0.33 -5.89 -23.04
C VAL A 27 -1.56 -6.44 -23.76
N ALA A 28 -1.36 -7.29 -24.76
CA ALA A 28 -2.39 -8.09 -25.42
C ALA A 28 -1.74 -9.34 -26.06
N PRO A 29 -2.54 -10.32 -26.55
CA PRO A 29 -1.99 -11.45 -27.31
C PRO A 29 -1.12 -10.96 -28.47
N GLY A 30 0.16 -11.37 -28.46
CA GLY A 30 1.14 -11.00 -29.50
C GLY A 30 1.58 -9.54 -29.49
N LEU A 31 1.24 -8.76 -28.44
CA LEU A 31 1.65 -7.36 -28.31
C LEU A 31 2.44 -7.14 -27.02
N VAL A 32 3.63 -6.55 -27.19
CA VAL A 32 4.56 -6.21 -26.11
C VAL A 32 4.73 -4.70 -26.05
N LEU A 33 4.52 -4.10 -24.88
CA LEU A 33 4.84 -2.70 -24.61
C LEU A 33 6.22 -2.62 -23.94
N THR A 34 7.07 -1.70 -24.41
CA THR A 34 8.40 -1.42 -23.86
C THR A 34 8.69 0.08 -23.92
N CYS A 35 9.83 0.53 -23.37
CA CYS A 35 10.26 1.91 -23.54
C CYS A 35 10.87 2.13 -24.93
N ALA A 36 10.63 3.29 -25.54
CA ALA A 36 11.13 3.59 -26.89
C ALA A 36 12.67 3.67 -26.93
N HIS A 37 13.31 4.12 -25.85
CA HIS A 37 14.78 4.11 -25.75
C HIS A 37 15.38 2.70 -25.83
N VAL A 38 14.65 1.66 -25.38
CA VAL A 38 15.13 0.26 -25.40
C VAL A 38 15.29 -0.21 -26.84
N ILE A 39 14.42 0.23 -27.76
CA ILE A 39 14.46 -0.19 -29.17
C ILE A 39 14.96 0.90 -30.12
N ALA A 40 15.43 2.03 -29.61
CA ALA A 40 15.78 3.20 -30.40
C ALA A 40 16.86 2.90 -31.47
N SER A 41 17.83 2.06 -31.14
CA SER A 41 18.86 1.59 -32.08
C SER A 41 18.24 0.76 -33.20
N ALA A 42 17.44 -0.26 -32.88
CA ALA A 42 16.75 -1.10 -33.85
C ALA A 42 15.81 -0.28 -34.75
N HIS A 43 15.08 0.68 -34.18
CA HIS A 43 14.18 1.56 -34.93
C HIS A 43 14.92 2.50 -35.89
N LYS A 44 16.02 3.13 -35.44
CA LYS A 44 16.76 4.11 -36.24
C LYS A 44 17.62 3.49 -37.34
N THR A 45 18.23 2.34 -37.08
CA THR A 45 19.22 1.73 -37.99
C THR A 45 18.70 0.46 -38.65
N ALA A 46 17.41 0.12 -38.49
CA ALA A 46 16.85 -1.17 -38.87
C ALA A 46 17.70 -2.36 -38.36
N GLY A 47 18.27 -2.21 -37.18
CA GLY A 47 19.18 -3.18 -36.58
C GLY A 47 18.45 -4.40 -36.01
N PRO A 48 19.16 -5.50 -35.70
CA PRO A 48 18.54 -6.71 -35.19
C PRO A 48 17.83 -6.44 -33.85
N LEU A 49 16.56 -6.83 -33.78
CA LEU A 49 15.71 -6.77 -32.61
C LEU A 49 15.37 -8.19 -32.17
N ARG A 50 15.85 -8.59 -30.99
CA ARG A 50 15.65 -9.94 -30.45
C ARG A 50 14.78 -9.87 -29.21
N VAL A 51 13.74 -10.69 -29.14
CA VAL A 51 12.83 -10.76 -28.00
C VAL A 51 12.90 -12.15 -27.38
N PHE A 52 13.07 -12.22 -26.07
CA PHE A 52 13.15 -13.45 -25.31
C PHE A 52 11.99 -13.54 -24.32
N TRP A 53 11.31 -14.68 -24.30
CA TRP A 53 10.23 -14.97 -23.37
C TRP A 53 10.43 -16.36 -22.74
N SER A 54 10.31 -16.45 -21.42
CA SER A 54 10.51 -17.70 -20.66
C SER A 54 11.81 -18.44 -21.01
N GLY A 55 12.90 -17.68 -21.24
CA GLY A 55 14.22 -18.21 -21.58
C GLY A 55 14.39 -18.65 -23.04
N ARG A 56 13.36 -18.53 -23.87
CA ARG A 56 13.40 -18.84 -25.32
C ARG A 56 13.40 -17.55 -26.12
N GLU A 57 14.14 -17.52 -27.21
CA GLU A 57 14.02 -16.46 -28.22
C GLU A 57 12.72 -16.66 -28.99
N LEU A 58 12.03 -15.55 -29.27
CA LEU A 58 10.86 -15.55 -30.15
C LEU A 58 11.37 -15.41 -31.59
N ASP A 59 10.93 -16.33 -32.45
CA ASP A 59 11.36 -16.42 -33.86
C ASP A 59 10.90 -15.21 -34.70
N ASP A 60 11.16 -15.27 -36.01
CA ASP A 60 10.85 -14.24 -37.01
C ASP A 60 9.42 -13.67 -36.90
N GLY A 61 9.27 -12.40 -37.31
CA GLY A 61 7.99 -11.68 -37.27
C GLY A 61 7.83 -10.69 -36.12
N ILE A 62 8.95 -10.27 -35.50
CA ILE A 62 8.95 -9.15 -34.56
C ILE A 62 8.86 -7.84 -35.36
N GLU A 63 7.83 -7.04 -35.08
CA GLU A 63 7.57 -5.78 -35.77
C GLU A 63 7.39 -4.65 -34.77
N ILE A 64 7.95 -3.47 -35.05
CA ILE A 64 7.65 -2.25 -34.29
C ILE A 64 6.33 -1.70 -34.84
N VAL A 65 5.27 -1.80 -34.05
CA VAL A 65 3.91 -1.38 -34.41
C VAL A 65 3.72 0.12 -34.17
N ASP A 66 4.30 0.63 -33.07
CA ASP A 66 4.21 2.05 -32.71
C ASP A 66 5.45 2.48 -31.93
N TYR A 67 5.85 3.75 -32.04
CA TYR A 67 7.09 4.28 -31.47
C TYR A 67 6.95 5.76 -31.09
N HIS A 68 6.99 6.05 -29.79
CA HIS A 68 6.89 7.39 -29.20
C HIS A 68 8.12 7.70 -28.35
N ALA A 69 9.07 8.46 -28.91
CA ALA A 69 10.33 8.83 -28.24
C ALA A 69 10.29 10.24 -27.62
N GLY A 70 9.29 10.53 -26.79
CA GLY A 70 9.20 11.77 -26.02
C GLY A 70 9.82 11.64 -24.61
N PRO A 71 10.07 12.76 -23.90
CA PRO A 71 10.43 12.71 -22.47
C PRO A 71 9.32 12.05 -21.63
N PHE A 72 8.07 12.12 -22.11
CA PHE A 72 6.93 11.31 -21.68
C PHE A 72 5.80 11.40 -22.73
N PRO A 73 5.14 10.29 -23.12
CA PRO A 73 5.52 8.92 -22.82
C PRO A 73 6.71 8.46 -23.69
N ASP A 74 7.63 7.71 -23.08
CA ASP A 74 8.73 7.00 -23.75
C ASP A 74 8.30 5.55 -23.96
N LEU A 75 7.54 5.29 -25.04
CA LEU A 75 6.87 4.00 -25.26
C LEU A 75 7.04 3.50 -26.69
N ALA A 76 7.20 2.20 -26.84
CA ALA A 76 7.11 1.51 -28.10
C ALA A 76 6.29 0.23 -27.97
N LEU A 77 5.54 -0.07 -29.01
CA LEU A 77 4.70 -1.26 -29.12
C LEU A 77 5.31 -2.21 -30.14
N LEU A 78 5.52 -3.46 -29.73
CA LEU A 78 6.04 -4.52 -30.58
C LEU A 78 4.95 -5.57 -30.84
N ARG A 79 4.90 -6.08 -32.06
CA ARG A 79 4.21 -7.32 -32.40
C ARG A 79 5.21 -8.48 -32.32
N VAL A 80 4.79 -9.60 -31.75
CA VAL A 80 5.60 -10.82 -31.63
C VAL A 80 4.77 -12.05 -32.03
N PRO A 81 5.40 -13.11 -32.58
CA PRO A 81 4.68 -14.24 -33.17
C PRO A 81 3.97 -15.13 -32.14
N LEU A 82 4.42 -15.15 -30.89
CA LEU A 82 3.82 -15.92 -29.80
C LEU A 82 3.25 -14.98 -28.73
N GLY A 83 1.98 -15.16 -28.38
CA GLY A 83 1.32 -14.41 -27.32
C GLY A 83 1.63 -14.98 -25.93
N GLY A 84 2.22 -14.17 -25.05
CA GLY A 84 2.20 -14.43 -23.61
C GLY A 84 0.82 -14.16 -23.00
N ARG A 85 0.63 -14.55 -21.74
CA ARG A 85 -0.56 -14.12 -21.00
C ARG A 85 -0.41 -12.62 -20.75
N ALA A 86 -1.26 -11.78 -21.33
CA ALA A 86 -1.47 -10.47 -20.76
C ALA A 86 -2.20 -10.71 -19.44
N VAL A 87 -1.67 -10.28 -18.30
CA VAL A 87 -2.48 -10.27 -17.07
C VAL A 87 -3.56 -9.24 -17.31
N PRO A 88 -4.85 -9.61 -17.35
CA PRO A 88 -5.89 -8.62 -17.42
C PRO A 88 -5.69 -7.66 -16.24
N VAL A 89 -5.78 -6.36 -16.47
CA VAL A 89 -5.71 -5.39 -15.36
C VAL A 89 -6.72 -5.74 -14.25
N SER A 90 -7.86 -6.35 -14.63
CA SER A 90 -8.82 -6.91 -13.67
C SER A 90 -8.26 -8.02 -12.77
N ALA A 91 -7.36 -8.87 -13.26
CA ALA A 91 -6.68 -9.88 -12.44
C ALA A 91 -5.60 -9.26 -11.53
N VAL A 92 -4.89 -8.22 -12.01
CA VAL A 92 -3.97 -7.44 -11.16
C VAL A 92 -4.75 -6.75 -10.04
N PHE A 93 -5.84 -6.06 -10.36
CA PHE A 93 -6.68 -5.39 -9.36
C PHE A 93 -7.39 -6.37 -8.44
N ALA A 94 -7.75 -7.57 -8.91
CA ALA A 94 -8.29 -8.61 -8.03
C ALA A 94 -7.25 -9.13 -7.03
N ALA A 95 -5.99 -9.27 -7.45
CA ALA A 95 -4.89 -9.71 -6.59
C ALA A 95 -4.34 -8.58 -5.69
N MET A 96 -4.40 -7.33 -6.17
CA MET A 96 -3.77 -6.15 -5.59
C MET A 96 -4.75 -4.97 -5.62
N ALA A 97 -5.85 -5.09 -4.87
CA ALA A 97 -6.95 -4.13 -4.88
C ALA A 97 -6.54 -2.69 -4.51
N SER A 98 -5.46 -2.51 -3.75
CA SER A 98 -4.96 -1.17 -3.39
C SER A 98 -4.34 -0.43 -4.57
N ILE A 99 -3.75 -1.14 -5.55
CA ILE A 99 -3.09 -0.52 -6.71
C ILE A 99 -4.10 0.23 -7.59
N ALA A 100 -5.31 -0.33 -7.75
CA ALA A 100 -6.37 0.33 -8.52
C ALA A 100 -6.72 1.70 -7.93
N GLU A 101 -6.73 1.79 -6.61
CA GLU A 101 -7.09 2.99 -5.87
C GLU A 101 -5.94 3.99 -5.84
N GLU A 102 -4.72 3.54 -5.57
CA GLU A 102 -3.52 4.39 -5.63
C GLU A 102 -3.33 4.98 -7.03
N GLN A 103 -3.55 4.20 -8.09
CA GLN A 103 -3.51 4.69 -9.46
C GLN A 103 -4.62 5.72 -9.74
N ARG A 104 -5.83 5.49 -9.22
CA ARG A 104 -6.95 6.42 -9.37
C ARG A 104 -6.69 7.75 -8.65
N LEU A 105 -6.21 7.69 -7.41
CA LEU A 105 -5.85 8.87 -6.62
C LEU A 105 -4.70 9.64 -7.28
N HIS A 106 -3.68 8.94 -7.77
CA HIS A 106 -2.55 9.55 -8.48
C HIS A 106 -3.01 10.29 -9.75
N HIS A 107 -3.84 9.67 -10.57
CA HIS A 107 -4.35 10.31 -11.80
C HIS A 107 -5.36 11.42 -11.52
N ALA A 108 -6.16 11.32 -10.46
CA ALA A 108 -7.09 12.38 -10.05
C ALA A 108 -6.36 13.62 -9.49
N ALA A 109 -5.19 13.42 -8.86
CA ALA A 109 -4.39 14.50 -8.29
C ALA A 109 -3.45 15.19 -9.30
N ASP A 110 -3.17 14.56 -10.45
CA ASP A 110 -2.26 15.11 -11.47
C ASP A 110 -3.00 15.58 -12.73
N SER A 111 -3.21 16.89 -12.83
CA SER A 111 -3.89 17.50 -13.98
C SER A 111 -3.16 17.32 -15.31
N ARG A 112 -1.85 17.00 -15.30
CA ARG A 112 -1.07 16.73 -16.51
C ARG A 112 -1.58 15.48 -17.22
N TRP A 113 -2.04 14.48 -16.46
CA TRP A 113 -2.66 13.27 -17.02
C TRP A 113 -3.95 13.57 -17.76
N HIS A 114 -4.82 14.41 -17.21
CA HIS A 114 -6.05 14.83 -17.88
C HIS A 114 -5.79 15.60 -19.17
N ALA A 115 -4.70 16.36 -19.23
CA ALA A 115 -4.29 17.11 -20.42
C ALA A 115 -3.76 16.20 -21.54
N CYS A 116 -3.18 15.03 -21.20
CA CYS A 116 -2.70 14.03 -22.17
C CYS A 116 -3.82 13.21 -22.82
N LEU A 117 -5.07 13.34 -22.36
CA LEU A 117 -6.20 12.56 -22.84
C LEU A 117 -7.00 13.32 -23.89
N ASP A 118 -7.35 12.64 -24.98
CA ASP A 118 -8.25 13.20 -25.98
C ASP A 118 -9.68 13.37 -25.41
N PRO A 119 -10.54 14.20 -26.03
CA PRO A 119 -11.90 14.44 -25.54
C PRO A 119 -12.76 13.16 -25.42
N VAL A 120 -12.56 12.17 -26.29
CA VAL A 120 -13.27 10.89 -26.27
C VAL A 120 -12.79 10.03 -25.09
N GLN A 121 -11.48 10.00 -24.81
CA GLN A 121 -10.89 9.33 -23.65
C GLN A 121 -11.34 9.98 -22.34
N ARG A 122 -11.35 11.31 -22.27
CA ARG A 122 -11.90 12.05 -21.11
C ARG A 122 -13.37 11.73 -20.89
N ALA A 123 -14.18 11.73 -21.95
CA ALA A 123 -15.59 11.36 -21.88
C ALA A 123 -15.80 9.90 -21.44
N ARG A 124 -14.91 8.96 -21.82
CA ARG A 124 -14.97 7.55 -21.36
C ARG A 124 -14.59 7.39 -19.89
N LEU A 125 -13.66 8.18 -19.37
CA LEU A 125 -13.31 8.20 -17.95
C LEU A 125 -14.43 8.82 -17.10
N GLN A 126 -15.07 9.89 -17.60
CA GLN A 126 -16.25 10.49 -16.99
C GLN A 126 -17.48 9.57 -17.06
N ARG A 127 -17.73 8.88 -18.17
CA ARG A 127 -18.85 7.91 -18.28
C ARG A 127 -18.67 6.66 -17.40
N ARG A 128 -17.45 6.32 -17.00
CA ARG A 128 -17.19 5.23 -16.03
C ARG A 128 -17.35 5.66 -14.58
N SER A 129 -17.34 6.96 -14.26
CA SER A 129 -17.80 7.43 -12.95
C SER A 129 -19.32 7.39 -12.80
N ASP A 130 -20.07 7.41 -13.92
CA ASP A 130 -21.53 7.37 -13.93
C ASP A 130 -22.12 5.96 -13.75
N ALA A 131 -21.35 4.91 -14.05
CA ALA A 131 -21.67 3.55 -13.64
C ALA A 131 -21.29 3.41 -12.15
N ALA A 132 -22.24 3.66 -11.25
CA ALA A 132 -22.10 3.64 -9.79
C ALA A 132 -20.86 2.87 -9.31
N ALA A 133 -19.79 3.61 -8.99
CA ALA A 133 -18.56 3.02 -8.49
C ALA A 133 -18.89 2.14 -7.28
N ASN A 134 -18.24 0.98 -7.17
CA ASN A 134 -18.49 0.04 -6.09
C ASN A 134 -18.25 0.75 -4.74
N PRO A 135 -19.30 0.99 -3.92
CA PRO A 135 -19.21 1.86 -2.74
C PRO A 135 -18.34 1.27 -1.63
N PHE A 136 -18.03 -0.03 -1.71
CA PHE A 136 -17.22 -0.75 -0.74
C PHE A 136 -15.72 -0.71 -1.04
N LEU A 137 -15.31 -0.13 -2.17
CA LEU A 137 -13.90 0.08 -2.52
C LEU A 137 -13.40 1.44 -2.02
N GLY A 138 -12.08 1.60 -1.92
CA GLY A 138 -11.42 2.83 -1.46
C GLY A 138 -11.42 3.02 0.06
N GLU A 139 -10.85 4.14 0.51
CA GLU A 139 -10.83 4.50 1.93
C GLU A 139 -12.18 5.07 2.39
N SER A 140 -12.52 4.84 3.65
CA SER A 140 -13.69 5.46 4.29
C SER A 140 -13.26 6.73 5.01
N GLU A 141 -14.02 7.82 4.84
CA GLU A 141 -13.82 9.07 5.59
C GLU A 141 -14.08 8.83 7.10
N GLU A 142 -15.15 8.10 7.42
CA GLU A 142 -15.47 7.72 8.79
C GLU A 142 -14.73 6.45 9.20
N VAL A 143 -14.15 6.45 10.41
CA VAL A 143 -13.54 5.27 11.04
C VAL A 143 -14.49 4.75 12.11
N ILE A 144 -15.00 3.53 11.91
CA ILE A 144 -16.04 2.93 12.75
C ILE A 144 -15.46 1.80 13.62
N GLY A 145 -15.93 1.69 14.87
CA GLY A 145 -15.65 0.58 15.79
C GLY A 145 -14.21 0.50 16.28
N ARG A 146 -13.54 1.66 16.39
CA ARG A 146 -12.16 1.78 16.90
C ARG A 146 -12.04 2.73 18.09
N ASP A 147 -13.16 3.19 18.64
CA ASP A 147 -13.17 4.12 19.78
C ASP A 147 -12.58 3.50 21.04
N GLU A 148 -12.95 2.28 21.41
CA GLU A 148 -12.40 1.62 22.61
C GLU A 148 -10.88 1.42 22.49
N ALA A 149 -10.41 0.96 21.33
CA ALA A 149 -8.97 0.80 21.07
C ALA A 149 -8.25 2.15 21.17
N LEU A 150 -8.83 3.21 20.63
CA LEU A 150 -8.29 4.56 20.71
C LEU A 150 -8.24 5.07 22.16
N HIS A 151 -9.30 4.87 22.94
CA HIS A 151 -9.32 5.22 24.36
C HIS A 151 -8.20 4.50 25.12
N ARG A 152 -8.03 3.19 24.91
CA ARG A 152 -6.94 2.42 25.52
C ARG A 152 -5.55 2.93 25.12
N VAL A 153 -5.37 3.37 23.87
CA VAL A 153 -4.11 4.00 23.43
C VAL A 153 -3.87 5.27 24.24
N PHE A 154 -4.87 6.15 24.34
CA PHE A 154 -4.73 7.40 25.09
C PHE A 154 -4.50 7.17 26.59
N ASP A 155 -5.19 6.22 27.21
CA ASP A 155 -5.02 5.92 28.64
C ASP A 155 -3.57 5.51 28.94
N LYS A 156 -2.97 4.69 28.07
CA LYS A 156 -1.56 4.30 28.18
C LYS A 156 -0.61 5.48 28.01
N LEU A 157 -0.85 6.31 26.99
CA LEU A 157 0.00 7.47 26.72
C LEU A 157 -0.09 8.51 27.85
N ARG A 158 -1.28 8.73 28.44
CA ARG A 158 -1.47 9.59 29.62
C ARG A 158 -0.78 9.05 30.86
N ALA A 159 -0.80 7.73 31.06
CA ALA A 159 -0.05 7.06 32.12
C ALA A 159 1.48 7.09 31.90
N GLY A 160 1.95 7.70 30.80
CA GLY A 160 3.36 7.82 30.49
C GLY A 160 3.99 6.57 29.88
N ASN A 161 3.19 5.53 29.62
CA ASN A 161 3.65 4.24 29.12
C ASN A 161 3.89 4.26 27.61
N HIS A 162 4.69 3.29 27.14
CA HIS A 162 4.63 2.88 25.74
C HIS A 162 3.29 2.20 25.44
N CYS A 163 2.95 2.10 24.15
CA CYS A 163 1.71 1.47 23.74
C CYS A 163 1.94 0.67 22.46
N SER A 164 1.73 -0.63 22.49
CA SER A 164 1.77 -1.46 21.28
C SER A 164 0.36 -1.69 20.76
N VAL A 165 0.14 -1.49 19.46
CA VAL A 165 -1.11 -1.82 18.78
C VAL A 165 -0.88 -3.05 17.90
N VAL A 166 -1.61 -4.12 18.18
CA VAL A 166 -1.47 -5.41 17.50
C VAL A 166 -2.78 -5.78 16.83
N GLY A 167 -2.72 -6.27 15.60
CA GLY A 167 -3.88 -6.92 14.99
C GLY A 167 -3.59 -7.35 13.56
N PRO A 168 -4.33 -8.31 13.01
CA PRO A 168 -4.03 -8.89 11.70
C PRO A 168 -4.09 -7.85 10.56
N ARG A 169 -3.61 -8.22 9.37
CA ARG A 169 -3.79 -7.40 8.17
C ARG A 169 -5.27 -7.10 7.96
N GLY A 170 -5.60 -5.84 7.67
CA GLY A 170 -6.98 -5.41 7.46
C GLY A 170 -7.79 -5.13 8.74
N SER A 171 -7.16 -5.17 9.92
CA SER A 171 -7.82 -4.84 11.19
C SER A 171 -8.09 -3.34 11.40
N GLY A 172 -7.61 -2.47 10.52
CA GLY A 172 -7.82 -1.02 10.64
C GLY A 172 -6.76 -0.29 11.48
N LYS A 173 -5.53 -0.82 11.59
CA LYS A 173 -4.39 -0.11 12.23
C LYS A 173 -4.18 1.30 11.65
N SER A 174 -4.11 1.42 10.33
CA SER A 174 -3.97 2.73 9.66
C SER A 174 -5.19 3.62 9.88
N ALA A 175 -6.40 3.04 9.98
CA ALA A 175 -7.61 3.80 10.32
C ALA A 175 -7.56 4.32 11.77
N LEU A 176 -7.05 3.53 12.71
CA LEU A 176 -6.78 3.97 14.09
C LEU A 176 -5.78 5.14 14.11
N LEU A 177 -4.71 5.08 13.30
CA LEU A 177 -3.75 6.18 13.20
C LEU A 177 -4.38 7.48 12.67
N ARG A 178 -5.32 7.38 11.71
CA ARG A 178 -6.09 8.52 11.21
C ARG A 178 -6.93 9.17 12.30
N LEU A 179 -7.51 8.37 13.21
CA LEU A 179 -8.22 8.90 14.39
C LEU A 179 -7.27 9.49 15.43
N LEU A 180 -6.11 8.86 15.63
CA LEU A 180 -5.13 9.27 16.64
C LEU A 180 -4.52 10.63 16.31
N ARG A 181 -4.09 10.83 15.06
CA ARG A 181 -3.29 11.98 14.64
C ARG A 181 -3.89 13.35 15.00
N PRO A 182 -5.15 13.69 14.68
CA PRO A 182 -5.72 14.98 15.06
C PRO A 182 -5.99 15.10 16.57
N ARG A 183 -6.25 13.98 17.26
CA ARG A 183 -6.66 13.95 18.67
C ARG A 183 -5.49 13.99 19.66
N LEU A 184 -4.24 13.82 19.21
CA LEU A 184 -3.06 13.87 20.09
C LEU A 184 -2.91 15.25 20.76
N GLY A 185 -3.11 16.33 20.02
CA GLY A 185 -3.07 17.69 20.59
C GLY A 185 -4.22 17.94 21.57
N GLU A 186 -5.44 17.54 21.20
CA GLU A 186 -6.64 17.73 22.01
C GLU A 186 -6.60 16.95 23.33
N GLN A 187 -6.09 15.73 23.32
CA GLN A 187 -6.18 14.84 24.49
C GLN A 187 -4.91 14.77 25.34
N LEU A 188 -3.75 15.14 24.79
CA LEU A 188 -2.46 15.01 25.48
C LEU A 188 -1.69 16.34 25.57
N ASP A 189 -2.21 17.43 24.97
CA ASP A 189 -1.53 18.72 24.86
C ASP A 189 -0.15 18.62 24.19
N TRP A 190 -0.06 17.74 23.17
CA TRP A 190 1.17 17.55 22.40
C TRP A 190 1.05 18.24 21.05
N THR A 191 2.08 19.01 20.71
CA THR A 191 2.20 19.63 19.40
C THR A 191 2.59 18.61 18.33
N ALA A 192 2.26 18.90 17.07
CA ALA A 192 2.66 18.04 15.97
C ALA A 192 4.18 17.81 15.93
N SER A 193 4.99 18.82 16.30
CA SER A 193 6.46 18.75 16.37
C SER A 193 7.00 17.78 17.43
N GLU A 194 6.23 17.48 18.46
CA GLU A 194 6.62 16.53 19.53
C GLU A 194 6.34 15.07 19.17
N VAL A 195 5.78 14.83 17.97
CA VAL A 195 5.40 13.49 17.48
C VAL A 195 6.09 13.21 16.13
N ALA A 196 6.82 12.10 16.09
CA ALA A 196 7.38 11.55 14.85
C ALA A 196 6.58 10.34 14.37
N TRP A 197 6.37 10.26 13.06
CA TRP A 197 5.67 9.16 12.40
C TRP A 197 6.65 8.50 11.43
N LEU A 198 6.97 7.24 11.69
CA LEU A 198 7.96 6.48 10.92
C LEU A 198 7.27 5.26 10.31
N ASN A 199 7.44 5.07 9.01
CA ASN A 199 6.84 3.97 8.26
C ASN A 199 7.92 2.95 7.88
N PHE A 200 7.84 1.75 8.45
CA PHE A 200 8.83 0.69 8.24
C PHE A 200 8.65 -0.08 6.92
N ARG A 201 7.67 0.29 6.08
CA ARG A 201 7.63 -0.18 4.68
C ARG A 201 8.75 0.40 3.82
N THR A 202 9.27 1.57 4.20
CA THR A 202 10.25 2.31 3.40
C THR A 202 11.60 2.46 4.11
N ILE A 203 11.78 1.79 5.26
CA ILE A 203 12.97 1.89 6.10
C ILE A 203 13.54 0.49 6.26
N GLU A 204 14.69 0.23 5.65
CA GLU A 204 15.39 -1.05 5.68
C GLU A 204 16.66 -1.00 6.53
N THR A 205 17.21 0.20 6.76
CA THR A 205 18.48 0.39 7.46
C THR A 205 18.38 1.37 8.64
N LEU A 206 19.29 1.22 9.61
CA LEU A 206 19.40 2.18 10.74
C LEU A 206 19.70 3.60 10.27
N ARG A 207 20.46 3.75 9.18
CA ARG A 207 20.77 5.05 8.60
C ARG A 207 19.51 5.73 8.07
N GLU A 208 18.69 5.02 7.28
CA GLU A 208 17.41 5.54 6.78
C GLU A 208 16.46 5.90 7.93
N LEU A 209 16.43 5.08 8.99
CA LEU A 209 15.65 5.35 10.19
C LEU A 209 16.07 6.67 10.85
N GLN A 210 17.38 6.88 11.01
CA GLN A 210 17.94 8.11 11.56
C GLN A 210 17.66 9.32 10.66
N GLU A 211 17.83 9.17 9.35
CA GLU A 211 17.54 10.21 8.36
C GLU A 211 16.06 10.62 8.38
N ALA A 212 15.14 9.65 8.46
CA ALA A 212 13.70 9.91 8.57
C ALA A 212 13.36 10.71 9.84
N LEU A 213 13.98 10.37 10.98
CA LEU A 213 13.80 11.12 12.23
C LEU A 213 14.39 12.55 12.13
N VAL A 214 15.61 12.68 11.61
CA VAL A 214 16.29 13.97 11.46
C VAL A 214 15.50 14.91 10.55
N HIS A 215 15.04 14.41 9.41
CA HIS A 215 14.23 15.18 8.48
C HIS A 215 12.93 15.66 9.16
N ARG A 216 12.29 14.80 9.97
CA ARG A 216 11.10 15.18 10.76
C ARG A 216 11.38 16.31 11.75
N LEU A 217 12.58 16.34 12.34
CA LEU A 217 13.03 17.37 13.27
C LEU A 217 13.56 18.64 12.57
N GLY A 218 13.64 18.64 11.23
CA GLY A 218 14.13 19.75 10.41
C GLY A 218 15.65 19.82 10.25
N GLY A 219 16.34 18.70 10.46
CA GLY A 219 17.78 18.58 10.16
C GLY A 219 18.07 17.98 8.79
N GLN A 220 19.35 17.80 8.48
CA GLN A 220 19.79 17.34 7.14
C GLN A 220 20.63 16.05 7.17
N ARG A 221 21.37 15.76 8.25
CA ARG A 221 22.29 14.61 8.30
C ARG A 221 21.89 13.62 9.38
N ALA A 222 21.93 12.34 9.05
CA ALA A 222 21.59 11.24 9.97
C ALA A 222 22.20 11.42 11.37
N GLY A 223 23.49 11.78 11.47
CA GLY A 223 24.20 11.93 12.74
C GLY A 223 23.72 13.05 13.66
N ASP A 224 22.94 14.02 13.16
CA ASP A 224 22.49 15.18 13.93
C ASP A 224 21.35 14.85 14.91
N TRP A 225 20.78 13.63 14.82
CA TRP A 225 19.58 13.22 15.55
C TRP A 225 19.68 13.47 17.07
N ARG A 226 20.84 13.21 17.70
CA ARG A 226 21.02 13.43 19.15
C ARG A 226 20.92 14.90 19.53
N SER A 227 21.61 15.76 18.78
CA SER A 227 21.62 17.20 19.02
C SER A 227 20.22 17.78 18.79
N LEU A 228 19.54 17.34 17.75
CA LEU A 228 18.16 17.75 17.45
C LEU A 228 17.18 17.29 18.53
N MET A 229 17.28 16.06 19.01
CA MET A 229 16.44 15.54 20.09
C MET A 229 16.62 16.29 21.42
N ARG A 230 17.80 16.88 21.67
CA ARG A 230 18.02 17.73 22.86
C ARG A 230 17.33 19.08 22.76
N VAL A 231 17.26 19.65 21.56
CA VAL A 231 16.65 20.98 21.32
C VAL A 231 15.15 20.85 21.05
N LYS A 232 14.73 19.76 20.40
CA LYS A 232 13.36 19.44 20.01
C LYS A 232 13.00 18.03 20.50
N PRO A 233 12.77 17.86 21.80
CA PRO A 233 12.48 16.54 22.37
C PRO A 233 11.16 15.99 21.83
N LEU A 234 11.18 14.74 21.40
CA LEU A 234 9.97 14.03 21.01
C LEU A 234 9.34 13.35 22.21
N ARG A 235 8.03 13.53 22.37
CA ARG A 235 7.23 12.80 23.36
C ARG A 235 6.82 11.43 22.86
N LEU A 236 6.62 11.29 21.54
CA LEU A 236 6.13 10.06 20.92
C LEU A 236 6.78 9.81 19.56
N VAL A 237 7.17 8.56 19.33
CA VAL A 237 7.50 8.03 18.01
C VAL A 237 6.50 6.93 17.67
N VAL A 238 5.72 7.14 16.63
CA VAL A 238 4.79 6.17 16.05
C VAL A 238 5.55 5.34 15.03
N LEU A 239 5.55 4.02 15.21
CA LEU A 239 6.25 3.07 14.34
C LEU A 239 5.20 2.29 13.55
N ASP A 240 4.84 2.78 12.37
CA ASP A 240 3.86 2.14 11.50
C ASP A 240 4.49 1.00 10.69
N ASP A 241 3.70 -0.06 10.51
CA ASP A 241 4.07 -1.30 9.81
C ASP A 241 5.40 -1.92 10.26
N LEU A 242 5.63 -2.01 11.58
CA LEU A 242 6.88 -2.52 12.16
C LEU A 242 7.23 -3.95 11.71
N GLY A 243 6.25 -4.70 11.20
CA GLY A 243 6.47 -6.00 10.57
C GLY A 243 7.40 -5.99 9.35
N GLY A 244 7.64 -4.83 8.72
CA GLY A 244 8.63 -4.67 7.66
C GLY A 244 10.09 -4.64 8.15
N MET A 245 10.32 -4.47 9.46
CA MET A 245 11.66 -4.45 10.03
C MET A 245 12.33 -5.83 9.97
N ASP A 246 13.61 -5.86 9.58
CA ASP A 246 14.43 -7.08 9.63
C ASP A 246 14.43 -7.72 11.04
N ALA A 247 14.12 -9.01 11.12
CA ALA A 247 14.18 -9.73 12.38
C ALA A 247 15.62 -10.13 12.76
N GLY A 248 16.58 -10.01 11.84
CA GLY A 248 17.98 -10.34 12.03
C GLY A 248 18.82 -9.21 12.65
N ALA A 249 20.13 -9.26 12.39
CA ALA A 249 21.12 -8.35 12.98
C ALA A 249 20.91 -6.89 12.59
N LYS A 250 20.51 -6.62 11.33
CA LYS A 250 20.30 -5.24 10.86
C LYS A 250 19.13 -4.59 11.60
N GLY A 251 18.04 -5.32 11.79
CA GLY A 251 16.94 -4.79 12.58
C GLY A 251 17.21 -4.80 14.08
N LEU A 252 18.07 -5.67 14.60
CA LEU A 252 18.48 -5.61 16.01
C LEU A 252 19.15 -4.26 16.33
N GLU A 253 20.01 -3.76 15.46
CA GLU A 253 20.61 -2.42 15.59
C GLU A 253 19.53 -1.32 15.63
N MET A 254 18.52 -1.41 14.76
CA MET A 254 17.39 -0.48 14.77
C MET A 254 16.57 -0.56 16.06
N ARG A 255 16.27 -1.77 16.54
CA ARG A 255 15.55 -1.99 17.81
C ARG A 255 16.30 -1.41 19.00
N ARG A 256 17.62 -1.66 19.09
CA ARG A 256 18.50 -1.07 20.12
C ARG A 256 18.48 0.45 20.06
N TRP A 257 18.56 1.00 18.85
CA TRP A 257 18.54 2.45 18.67
C TRP A 257 17.20 3.07 19.08
N LEU A 258 16.07 2.45 18.69
CA LEU A 258 14.73 2.87 19.12
C LEU A 258 14.57 2.81 20.64
N ARG A 259 15.07 1.74 21.28
CA ARG A 259 15.08 1.62 22.74
C ARG A 259 15.88 2.76 23.39
N GLY A 260 17.02 3.11 22.80
CA GLY A 260 17.84 4.23 23.24
C GLY A 260 17.12 5.60 23.21
N LEU A 261 16.10 5.79 22.37
CA LEU A 261 15.29 7.02 22.39
C LEU A 261 14.51 7.16 23.71
N HIS A 262 13.97 6.06 24.23
CA HIS A 262 13.32 6.05 25.53
C HIS A 262 14.34 6.26 26.65
N ASP A 263 15.40 5.45 26.67
CA ASP A 263 16.36 5.45 27.77
C ASP A 263 17.07 6.82 27.91
N GLN A 264 17.34 7.52 26.80
CA GLN A 264 18.07 8.80 26.80
C GLN A 264 17.18 10.04 26.81
N PHE A 265 16.00 10.00 26.17
CA PHE A 265 15.17 11.18 25.94
C PHE A 265 13.76 11.05 26.51
N GLN A 266 13.45 9.95 27.20
CA GLN A 266 12.11 9.65 27.73
C GLN A 266 11.03 9.64 26.65
N THR A 267 11.43 9.39 25.39
CA THR A 267 10.52 9.31 24.24
C THR A 267 9.74 8.00 24.28
N ARG A 268 8.41 8.10 24.15
CA ARG A 268 7.53 6.92 24.12
C ARG A 268 7.47 6.35 22.72
N LEU A 269 7.25 5.04 22.64
CA LEU A 269 7.12 4.30 21.39
C LEU A 269 5.68 3.80 21.26
N LEU A 270 5.10 4.00 20.07
CA LEU A 270 3.82 3.42 19.67
C LEU A 270 4.02 2.51 18.46
N PRO A 271 4.46 1.25 18.64
CA PRO A 271 4.57 0.31 17.54
C PRO A 271 3.21 -0.23 17.09
N LEU A 272 3.04 -0.33 15.77
CA LEU A 272 1.91 -0.97 15.12
C LEU A 272 2.39 -2.18 14.32
N SER A 273 1.84 -3.36 14.64
CA SER A 273 2.30 -4.62 14.06
C SER A 273 1.15 -5.60 13.84
N ASN A 274 1.40 -6.61 13.00
CA ASN A 274 0.43 -7.69 12.76
C ASN A 274 0.37 -8.69 13.91
N GLU A 275 1.48 -8.86 14.61
CA GLU A 275 1.66 -9.79 15.72
C GLU A 275 2.32 -9.07 16.91
N ARG A 276 2.33 -9.72 18.07
CA ARG A 276 3.00 -9.20 19.27
C ARG A 276 4.50 -9.09 19.00
N LEU A 277 5.16 -8.09 19.61
CA LEU A 277 6.58 -7.81 19.37
C LEU A 277 7.48 -9.01 19.73
N GLU A 278 7.14 -9.75 20.78
CA GLU A 278 7.85 -10.98 21.18
C GLU A 278 7.75 -12.11 20.15
N VAL A 279 6.68 -12.13 19.34
CA VAL A 279 6.52 -13.07 18.22
C VAL A 279 7.31 -12.58 17.01
N LEU A 280 7.18 -11.28 16.70
CA LEU A 280 7.85 -10.65 15.56
C LEU A 280 9.38 -10.74 15.68
N PHE A 281 9.90 -10.52 16.88
CA PHE A 281 11.32 -10.54 17.19
C PHE A 281 11.70 -11.74 18.05
N ARG A 282 11.06 -12.90 17.83
CA ARG A 282 11.36 -14.16 18.54
C ARG A 282 12.82 -14.65 18.44
N LYS A 283 13.60 -14.07 17.53
CA LYS A 283 15.04 -14.34 17.36
C LYS A 283 15.90 -13.53 18.33
N ASP A 284 15.33 -12.49 18.93
CA ASP A 284 15.97 -11.78 20.03
C ASP A 284 16.08 -12.74 21.22
N ASP A 285 17.18 -12.63 21.95
CA ASP A 285 17.37 -13.39 23.18
C ASP A 285 16.69 -12.62 24.32
N PRO A 286 15.58 -13.08 24.90
CA PRO A 286 14.87 -12.34 25.94
C PRO A 286 15.68 -12.18 27.24
N LEU A 287 16.71 -13.03 27.43
CA LEU A 287 17.58 -13.04 28.61
C LEU A 287 18.89 -12.28 28.38
N ARG A 288 19.20 -11.88 27.13
CA ARG A 288 20.42 -11.14 26.81
C ARG A 288 20.14 -9.80 26.13
N ASP A 289 19.31 -9.79 25.09
CA ASP A 289 19.08 -8.62 24.26
C ASP A 289 17.81 -8.75 23.40
N SER A 290 16.68 -8.32 23.97
CA SER A 290 15.46 -8.02 23.21
C SER A 290 15.07 -6.57 23.49
N PRO A 291 15.53 -5.62 22.68
CA PRO A 291 15.42 -4.19 23.00
C PRO A 291 13.98 -3.69 23.13
N LEU A 292 13.03 -4.37 22.48
CA LEU A 292 11.61 -4.04 22.54
C LEU A 292 10.80 -4.96 23.46
N ALA A 293 11.42 -5.95 24.11
CA ALA A 293 10.74 -6.79 25.10
C ALA A 293 10.32 -5.97 26.32
N GLY A 294 9.15 -6.28 26.86
CA GLY A 294 8.62 -5.63 28.07
C GLY A 294 8.23 -4.16 27.93
N ILE A 295 8.43 -3.55 26.75
CA ILE A 295 8.05 -2.15 26.48
C ILE A 295 6.54 -1.92 26.73
N ASP A 296 5.70 -2.86 26.29
CA ASP A 296 4.28 -2.87 26.59
C ASP A 296 3.77 -4.31 26.73
N PRO A 297 3.59 -4.82 27.97
CA PRO A 297 3.20 -6.21 28.19
C PRO A 297 1.75 -6.53 27.77
N ILE A 298 0.87 -5.53 27.68
CA ILE A 298 -0.56 -5.73 27.43
C ILE A 298 -1.00 -4.92 26.20
N PRO A 299 -0.72 -5.35 24.96
CA PRO A 299 -0.99 -4.55 23.78
C PRO A 299 -2.47 -4.15 23.64
N VAL A 300 -2.71 -3.07 22.89
CA VAL A 300 -4.02 -2.74 22.34
C VAL A 300 -4.30 -3.65 21.15
N VAL A 301 -5.20 -4.61 21.33
CA VAL A 301 -5.52 -5.60 20.30
C VAL A 301 -6.68 -5.11 19.43
N LEU A 302 -6.47 -5.03 18.12
CA LEU A 302 -7.50 -4.74 17.14
C LEU A 302 -8.18 -6.05 16.69
N GLY A 303 -9.21 -6.42 17.45
CA GLY A 303 -10.08 -7.54 17.13
C GLY A 303 -11.03 -7.27 15.95
N PRO A 304 -11.79 -8.30 15.54
CA PRO A 304 -12.92 -8.14 14.63
C PRO A 304 -13.89 -7.07 15.14
N LEU A 305 -14.48 -6.31 14.22
CA LEU A 305 -15.58 -5.40 14.55
C LEU A 305 -16.79 -6.19 15.04
N PRO A 306 -17.49 -5.75 16.11
CA PRO A 306 -18.77 -6.31 16.49
C PRO A 306 -19.80 -6.20 15.34
N ALA A 307 -20.81 -7.08 15.34
CA ALA A 307 -21.85 -7.10 14.30
C ALA A 307 -22.55 -5.73 14.11
N ALA A 308 -22.75 -4.98 15.20
CA ALA A 308 -23.31 -3.63 15.15
C ALA A 308 -22.42 -2.65 14.37
N ASP A 309 -21.10 -2.70 14.56
CA ASP A 309 -20.15 -1.85 13.84
C ASP A 309 -19.93 -2.33 12.40
N CYS A 310 -20.01 -3.64 12.14
CA CYS A 310 -20.06 -4.17 10.78
C CYS A 310 -21.24 -3.58 10.01
N ARG A 311 -22.43 -3.57 10.64
CA ARG A 311 -23.63 -2.97 10.07
C ARG A 311 -23.45 -1.48 9.80
N ARG A 312 -23.00 -0.71 10.79
CA ARG A 312 -22.73 0.73 10.64
C ARG A 312 -21.75 1.02 9.52
N LEU A 313 -20.68 0.23 9.41
CA LEU A 313 -19.67 0.38 8.35
C LEU A 313 -20.27 0.16 6.96
N VAL A 314 -21.11 -0.86 6.79
CA VAL A 314 -21.79 -1.11 5.52
C VAL A 314 -22.82 -0.02 5.22
N GLU A 315 -23.63 0.40 6.19
CA GLU A 315 -24.60 1.49 6.05
C GLU A 315 -23.91 2.79 5.64
N ALA A 316 -22.79 3.15 6.27
CA ALA A 316 -22.00 4.32 5.93
C ALA A 316 -21.49 4.29 4.48
N ARG A 317 -21.04 3.12 4.00
CA ARG A 317 -20.66 2.96 2.58
C ARG A 317 -21.84 3.12 1.63
N LEU A 318 -23.01 2.65 2.03
CA LEU A 318 -24.21 2.68 1.22
C LEU A 318 -24.92 4.04 1.22
N ALA A 319 -24.65 4.92 2.19
CA ALA A 319 -25.35 6.20 2.38
C ALA A 319 -25.36 7.11 1.13
N GLY A 320 -24.33 7.04 0.29
CA GLY A 320 -24.24 7.77 -0.98
C GLY A 320 -24.73 7.00 -2.21
N SER A 321 -25.26 5.80 -2.03
CA SER A 321 -25.66 4.87 -3.09
C SER A 321 -27.17 4.64 -3.11
N LYS A 322 -27.71 4.17 -4.24
CA LYS A 322 -29.12 3.74 -4.36
C LYS A 322 -29.33 2.28 -3.93
N LEU A 323 -28.32 1.63 -3.35
CA LEU A 323 -28.37 0.21 -3.04
C LEU A 323 -29.02 -0.02 -1.65
N PRO A 324 -29.92 -1.01 -1.51
CA PRO A 324 -30.55 -1.28 -0.23
C PRO A 324 -29.60 -2.04 0.72
N PHE A 325 -29.56 -1.64 1.99
CA PHE A 325 -28.79 -2.36 3.02
C PHE A 325 -29.25 -3.82 3.19
N ALA A 326 -30.53 -4.12 2.95
CA ALA A 326 -31.10 -5.47 3.06
C ALA A 326 -30.31 -6.51 2.26
N ASP A 327 -29.75 -6.11 1.11
CA ASP A 327 -28.93 -6.98 0.28
C ASP A 327 -27.63 -7.40 0.96
N TYR A 328 -27.10 -6.61 1.88
CA TYR A 328 -25.80 -6.84 2.54
C TYR A 328 -25.94 -7.25 4.01
N ALA A 329 -27.14 -7.17 4.60
CA ALA A 329 -27.39 -7.43 6.01
C ALA A 329 -26.87 -8.81 6.49
N GLY A 330 -26.96 -9.84 5.63
CA GLY A 330 -26.44 -11.18 5.93
C GLY A 330 -24.93 -11.23 6.15
N LEU A 331 -24.18 -10.31 5.53
CA LEU A 331 -22.72 -10.22 5.69
C LEU A 331 -22.31 -9.58 7.02
N CYS A 332 -23.22 -8.93 7.76
CA CYS A 332 -22.92 -8.20 8.99
C CYS A 332 -23.24 -8.99 10.27
N ARG A 333 -23.71 -10.24 10.17
CA ARG A 333 -24.24 -11.03 11.30
C ARG A 333 -23.16 -11.42 12.32
N GLU A 334 -21.94 -11.62 11.87
CA GLU A 334 -20.83 -12.10 12.69
C GLU A 334 -19.71 -11.06 12.78
N PRO A 335 -19.01 -11.00 13.92
CA PRO A 335 -17.85 -10.12 14.06
C PRO A 335 -16.79 -10.39 13.01
N GLN A 336 -16.33 -9.33 12.33
CA GLN A 336 -15.42 -9.47 11.19
C GLN A 336 -14.36 -8.38 11.13
N GLN A 337 -13.24 -8.69 10.49
CA GLN A 337 -12.24 -7.67 10.19
C GLN A 337 -12.79 -6.67 9.15
N PRO A 338 -12.57 -5.35 9.33
CA PRO A 338 -13.12 -4.32 8.43
C PRO A 338 -12.81 -4.59 6.95
N ALA A 339 -11.55 -4.90 6.63
CA ALA A 339 -11.15 -5.15 5.25
C ALA A 339 -11.80 -6.41 4.65
N ALA A 340 -11.97 -7.47 5.46
CA ALA A 340 -12.62 -8.70 5.01
C ALA A 340 -14.11 -8.47 4.74
N LEU A 341 -14.80 -7.73 5.61
CA LEU A 341 -16.20 -7.37 5.42
C LEU A 341 -16.38 -6.54 4.14
N LEU A 342 -15.58 -5.49 3.96
CA LEU A 342 -15.66 -4.63 2.78
C LEU A 342 -15.34 -5.40 1.49
N ALA A 343 -14.36 -6.31 1.50
CA ALA A 343 -14.06 -7.15 0.34
C ALA A 343 -15.24 -8.07 -0.03
N ARG A 344 -15.93 -8.66 0.96
CA ARG A 344 -17.13 -9.47 0.73
C ARG A 344 -18.29 -8.65 0.19
N CYS A 345 -18.50 -7.44 0.71
CA CYS A 345 -19.53 -6.52 0.22
C CYS A 345 -19.23 -6.09 -1.23
N ALA A 346 -17.97 -5.76 -1.52
CA ALA A 346 -17.52 -5.42 -2.87
C ALA A 346 -17.75 -6.57 -3.85
N ALA A 347 -17.41 -7.81 -3.47
CA ALA A 347 -17.64 -9.00 -4.29
C ALA A 347 -19.13 -9.22 -4.58
N ARG A 348 -20.00 -9.06 -3.56
CA ARG A 348 -21.45 -9.18 -3.71
C ARG A 348 -22.04 -8.12 -4.62
N PHE A 349 -21.55 -6.88 -4.53
CA PHE A 349 -21.94 -5.82 -5.46
C PHE A 349 -21.61 -6.18 -6.92
N GLU A 350 -20.41 -6.68 -7.19
CA GLU A 350 -20.02 -7.08 -8.55
C GLU A 350 -20.85 -8.26 -9.09
N GLU A 351 -21.21 -9.21 -8.22
CA GLU A 351 -22.10 -10.32 -8.57
C GLU A 351 -23.49 -9.83 -8.98
N GLN A 352 -24.11 -8.96 -8.18
CA GLN A 352 -25.41 -8.36 -8.49
C GLN A 352 -25.37 -7.55 -9.78
N ARG A 353 -24.29 -6.80 -10.02
CA ARG A 353 -24.10 -6.02 -11.25
C ARG A 353 -24.03 -6.91 -12.50
N ARG A 354 -23.34 -8.05 -12.42
CA ARG A 354 -23.25 -9.02 -13.53
C ARG A 354 -24.59 -9.67 -13.84
N ILE A 355 -25.39 -9.97 -12.82
CA ILE A 355 -26.74 -10.53 -12.99
C ILE A 355 -27.64 -9.50 -13.68
N GLY A 356 -27.67 -8.25 -13.17
CA GLY A 356 -28.48 -7.17 -13.75
C GLY A 356 -28.13 -6.84 -15.21
N GLN A 357 -26.86 -6.94 -15.59
CA GLN A 357 -26.41 -6.75 -16.98
C GLN A 357 -26.84 -7.89 -17.93
N ARG A 358 -27.04 -9.11 -17.41
CA ARG A 358 -27.54 -10.26 -18.20
C ARG A 358 -29.06 -10.24 -18.37
N SER A 359 -29.77 -9.49 -17.55
CA SER A 359 -31.24 -9.41 -17.55
C SER A 359 -31.80 -8.22 -18.34
N ALA A 360 -30.94 -7.35 -18.88
CA ALA A 360 -31.37 -6.26 -19.74
C ALA A 360 -31.69 -6.81 -21.15
N PRO A 361 -32.92 -6.63 -21.69
CA PRO A 361 -33.23 -7.04 -23.05
C PRO A 361 -32.38 -6.24 -24.05
N ALA A 362 -31.90 -6.95 -25.08
CA ALA A 362 -31.07 -6.41 -26.15
C ALA A 362 -31.77 -5.33 -27.00
#